data_AF-A0A143Y441-F1
#
_entry.id   AF-A0A143Y441-F1
#
_cell.length_a   1.000
_cell.length_b   1.000
_cell.length_c   1.000
_cell.angle_alpha   90.00
_cell.angle_beta   90.00
_cell.angle_gamma   90.00
#
_symmetry.space_group_name_H-M   'P 1'
#
loop_
_entity.id
_entity.type
_entity.pdbx_description
1 polymer ?
#
loop_
_entity_poly.entity_id
_entity_poly.type
_entity_poly.pdbx_seq_one_letter_code
_entity_poly.pdbx_strand_id
1 'polypeptide(L)'
;MEKEKKRNLPVVKYIIIIIVLANVLISVVPTLIDSAGDLFGESETESYSDLRIINVSSQVVPDFQGRTAGDGYQMYRFDLTVDNQGSQPEKVEYSSFYLNSSDGEVYMQYENTDSASAADKEDTRILPVGRYATVTLYAEISNGTTSIEISNYNTPDSEEEIFMYMLAEGTV
;
A
#
# COMPACT_ATOMS: atom_id res chain seq x y z
N MET A 1 34.01 25.03 84.34
CA MET A 1 33.69 25.80 83.12
C MET A 1 34.09 24.93 81.93
N GLU A 2 33.14 24.13 81.46
CA GLU A 2 33.20 23.21 80.32
C GLU A 2 31.76 23.23 79.79
N LYS A 3 31.40 23.25 78.50
CA LYS A 3 32.03 22.94 77.20
C LYS A 3 31.17 23.70 76.17
N GLU A 4 31.66 23.85 74.94
CA GLU A 4 30.91 23.41 73.75
C GLU A 4 31.78 23.45 72.48
N LYS A 5 32.25 22.27 72.07
CA LYS A 5 32.86 22.05 70.76
C LYS A 5 31.73 21.81 69.75
N LYS A 6 31.50 22.76 68.85
CA LYS A 6 30.57 22.62 67.71
C LYS A 6 31.06 21.49 66.79
N ARG A 7 30.34 20.36 66.79
CA ARG A 7 30.52 19.23 65.87
C ARG A 7 29.71 19.45 64.59
N ASN A 8 30.29 20.07 63.57
CA ASN A 8 29.71 20.17 62.21
C ASN A 8 30.31 19.11 61.26
N LEU A 9 30.33 17.84 61.66
CA LEU A 9 30.93 16.75 60.84
C LEU A 9 30.00 15.74 60.14
N PRO A 10 28.65 15.69 60.35
CA PRO A 10 27.85 14.70 59.63
C PRO A 10 27.34 15.19 58.26
N VAL A 11 27.02 16.48 58.09
CA VAL A 11 26.34 17.00 56.89
C VAL A 11 27.21 16.93 55.62
N VAL A 12 28.50 17.24 55.74
CA VAL A 12 29.43 17.24 54.60
C VAL A 12 29.61 15.83 54.01
N LYS A 13 29.57 14.79 54.83
CA LYS A 13 29.67 13.39 54.36
C LYS A 13 28.48 13.00 53.49
N TYR A 14 27.26 13.40 53.86
CA TYR A 14 26.07 13.10 53.07
C TYR A 14 26.06 13.84 51.73
N ILE A 15 26.54 15.08 51.68
CA ILE A 15 26.65 15.85 50.43
C ILE A 15 27.60 15.15 49.45
N ILE A 16 28.75 14.67 49.92
CA ILE A 16 29.72 13.96 49.07
C ILE A 16 29.12 12.66 48.54
N ILE A 17 28.41 11.89 49.38
CA ILE A 17 27.77 10.64 48.97
C ILE A 17 26.70 10.90 47.89
N ILE A 18 25.89 11.95 48.02
CA ILE A 18 24.87 12.32 47.03
C ILE A 18 25.52 12.73 45.70
N ILE A 19 26.61 13.50 45.73
CA ILE A 19 27.33 13.91 44.52
C ILE A 19 27.97 12.70 43.82
N VAL A 20 28.52 11.75 44.56
CA VAL A 20 29.08 10.51 43.99
C VAL A 20 27.96 9.65 43.40
N LEU A 21 26.82 9.50 44.08
CA LEU A 21 25.66 8.78 43.55
C LEU A 21 25.10 9.43 42.28
N ALA A 22 25.00 10.75 42.24
CA ALA A 22 24.55 11.48 41.06
C ALA A 22 25.50 11.32 39.87
N ASN A 23 26.81 11.40 40.10
CA ASN A 23 27.80 11.20 39.02
C ASN A 23 27.85 9.75 38.51
N VAL A 24 27.70 8.76 39.40
CA VAL A 24 27.57 7.36 38.99
C VAL A 24 26.29 7.18 38.19
N LEU A 25 25.15 7.68 38.67
CA LEU A 25 23.87 7.63 37.93
C LEU A 25 23.98 8.28 36.53
N ILE A 26 24.60 9.47 36.41
CA ILE A 26 24.80 10.12 35.11
C ILE A 26 25.66 9.27 34.15
N SER A 27 26.58 8.45 34.68
CA SER A 27 27.39 7.54 33.85
C SER A 27 26.70 6.22 33.44
N VAL A 28 25.63 5.81 34.14
CA VAL A 28 24.85 4.59 33.80
C VAL A 28 23.53 4.90 33.09
N VAL A 29 23.04 6.15 33.17
CA VAL A 29 21.82 6.57 32.47
C VAL A 29 21.94 6.42 30.94
N PRO A 30 23.06 6.75 30.27
CA PRO A 30 23.17 6.53 28.82
C PRO A 30 23.08 5.04 28.44
N THR A 31 23.70 4.15 29.23
CA THR A 31 23.70 2.71 28.96
C THR A 31 22.37 2.01 29.28
N LEU A 32 21.56 2.57 30.17
CA LEU A 32 20.20 2.09 30.44
C LEU A 32 19.15 2.61 29.43
N ILE A 33 19.38 3.79 28.84
CA ILE A 33 18.51 4.33 27.78
C ILE A 33 18.74 3.57 26.46
N ASP A 34 19.98 3.21 26.13
CA ASP A 34 20.28 2.38 24.96
C ASP A 34 19.71 0.96 25.07
N SER A 35 19.59 0.42 26.29
CA SER A 35 19.03 -0.94 26.53
C SER A 35 17.52 -0.96 26.80
N ALA A 36 16.89 0.20 27.00
CA ALA A 36 15.44 0.33 27.02
C ALA A 36 14.84 0.42 25.61
N GLY A 37 15.59 0.95 24.64
CA GLY A 37 15.20 0.95 23.22
C GLY A 37 15.00 -0.45 22.65
N ASP A 38 15.77 -1.44 23.12
CA ASP A 38 15.66 -2.86 22.74
C ASP A 38 14.51 -3.61 23.44
N LEU A 39 13.99 -3.06 24.55
CA LEU A 39 12.96 -3.68 25.40
C LEU A 39 11.55 -3.19 25.07
N PHE A 40 11.41 -1.97 24.57
CA PHE A 40 10.23 -1.50 23.87
C PHE A 40 10.47 -1.75 22.40
N GLY A 41 10.39 -3.03 22.00
CA GLY A 41 10.62 -3.46 20.64
C GLY A 41 10.05 -2.44 19.67
N GLU A 42 10.90 -1.95 18.77
CA GLU A 42 10.41 -1.37 17.53
C GLU A 42 9.33 -2.32 17.04
N SER A 43 8.07 -1.92 17.17
CA SER A 43 7.04 -2.52 16.35
C SER A 43 7.52 -2.16 14.95
N GLU A 44 8.21 -3.09 14.29
CA GLU A 44 8.29 -3.09 12.85
C GLU A 44 6.83 -3.03 12.42
N THR A 45 6.34 -1.82 12.13
CA THR A 45 5.08 -1.66 11.44
C THR A 45 5.35 -2.31 10.10
N GLU A 46 4.94 -3.56 9.97
CA GLU A 46 5.18 -4.36 8.77
C GLU A 46 4.79 -3.48 7.57
N SER A 47 5.77 -3.24 6.69
CA SER A 47 5.55 -2.48 5.47
C SER A 47 4.85 -3.42 4.51
N TYR A 48 3.57 -3.19 4.24
CA TYR A 48 2.76 -4.02 3.36
C TYR A 48 2.02 -3.15 2.34
N SER A 49 1.84 -3.73 1.16
CA SER A 49 1.04 -3.17 0.07
C SER A 49 -0.39 -3.67 0.18
N ASP A 50 -1.35 -2.78 -0.04
CA ASP A 50 -2.77 -3.14 -0.11
C ASP A 50 -3.49 -2.14 -1.01
N LEU A 51 -3.68 -2.51 -2.28
CA LEU A 51 -4.35 -1.69 -3.27
C LEU A 51 -5.69 -2.30 -3.63
N ARG A 52 -6.75 -1.65 -3.14
CA ARG A 52 -8.11 -2.16 -3.26
C ARG A 52 -8.93 -1.49 -4.31
N ILE A 53 -9.69 -2.28 -5.05
CA ILE A 53 -10.68 -1.75 -6.01
C ILE A 53 -11.91 -1.32 -5.22
N ILE A 54 -12.15 -0.01 -5.13
CA ILE A 54 -13.30 0.54 -4.41
C ILE A 54 -14.49 0.86 -5.31
N ASN A 55 -14.25 1.04 -6.62
CA ASN A 55 -15.29 1.27 -7.60
C ASN A 55 -14.82 0.93 -9.01
N VAL A 56 -15.74 0.51 -9.86
CA VAL A 56 -15.52 0.25 -11.27
C VAL A 56 -16.64 0.91 -12.06
N SER A 57 -16.28 1.57 -13.14
CA SER A 57 -17.23 1.99 -14.16
C SER A 57 -16.76 1.51 -15.51
N SER A 58 -17.71 1.21 -16.40
CA SER A 58 -17.41 0.81 -17.77
C SER A 58 -18.25 1.57 -18.77
N GLN A 59 -17.73 1.67 -19.98
CA GLN A 59 -18.45 2.18 -21.14
C GLN A 59 -17.99 1.46 -22.40
N VAL A 60 -18.90 1.26 -23.33
CA VAL A 60 -18.56 0.83 -24.69
C VAL A 60 -17.91 2.01 -25.41
N VAL A 61 -16.77 1.76 -26.05
CA VAL A 61 -16.04 2.75 -26.86
C VAL A 61 -15.95 2.24 -28.31
N PRO A 62 -15.86 3.14 -29.31
CA PRO A 62 -15.81 2.72 -30.70
C PRO A 62 -14.52 1.98 -31.08
N ASP A 63 -13.39 2.37 -30.47
CA ASP A 63 -12.07 1.80 -30.71
C ASP A 63 -11.13 2.08 -29.53
N PHE A 64 -10.02 1.35 -29.50
CA PHE A 64 -8.84 1.65 -28.69
C PHE A 64 -7.66 1.84 -29.64
N GLN A 65 -7.07 3.05 -29.66
CA GLN A 65 -5.96 3.40 -30.55
C GLN A 65 -6.22 3.09 -32.04
N GLY A 66 -7.47 3.25 -32.50
CA GLY A 66 -7.88 2.95 -33.87
C GLY A 66 -8.18 1.46 -34.15
N ARG A 67 -8.00 0.57 -33.17
CA ARG A 67 -8.43 -0.84 -33.24
C ARG A 67 -9.87 -0.96 -32.75
N THR A 68 -10.77 -1.33 -33.66
CA THR A 68 -12.16 -1.67 -33.32
C THR A 68 -12.24 -3.11 -32.84
N ALA A 69 -13.27 -3.44 -32.06
CA ALA A 69 -13.53 -4.82 -31.66
C ALA A 69 -13.79 -5.73 -32.87
N GLY A 70 -13.39 -7.00 -32.76
CA GLY A 70 -13.70 -8.02 -33.76
C GLY A 70 -15.18 -8.38 -33.85
N ASP A 71 -15.56 -9.11 -34.90
CA ASP A 71 -16.93 -9.60 -35.07
C ASP A 71 -17.36 -10.46 -33.87
N GLY A 72 -18.49 -10.10 -33.25
CA GLY A 72 -18.99 -10.79 -32.06
C GLY A 72 -18.46 -10.22 -30.73
N TYR A 73 -17.71 -9.12 -30.76
CA TYR A 73 -17.17 -8.45 -29.58
C TYR A 73 -17.56 -6.97 -29.53
N GLN A 74 -17.40 -6.38 -28.35
CA GLN A 74 -17.49 -4.94 -28.10
C GLN A 74 -16.21 -4.48 -27.39
N MET A 75 -15.74 -3.28 -27.74
CA MET A 75 -14.62 -2.65 -27.05
C MET A 75 -15.14 -1.90 -25.83
N TYR A 76 -14.62 -2.23 -24.66
CA TYR A 76 -14.93 -1.58 -23.40
C TYR A 76 -13.73 -0.79 -22.89
N ARG A 77 -14.03 0.36 -22.29
CA ARG A 77 -13.12 1.06 -21.38
C ARG A 77 -13.63 0.87 -19.96
N PHE A 78 -12.76 0.44 -19.07
CA PHE A 78 -13.00 0.35 -17.63
C PHE A 78 -12.19 1.44 -16.92
N ASP A 79 -12.83 2.19 -16.04
CA ASP A 79 -12.17 3.09 -15.11
C ASP A 79 -12.32 2.53 -13.68
N LEU A 80 -11.21 2.08 -13.12
CA LEU A 80 -11.08 1.46 -11.81
C LEU A 80 -10.63 2.53 -10.83
N THR A 81 -11.39 2.75 -9.76
CA THR A 81 -10.93 3.57 -8.65
C THR A 81 -10.28 2.66 -7.62
N VAL A 82 -9.01 2.92 -7.35
CA VAL A 82 -8.17 2.12 -6.46
C VAL A 82 -7.74 2.94 -5.26
N ASP A 83 -7.73 2.35 -4.07
CA ASP A 83 -7.36 2.98 -2.80
C ASP A 83 -6.16 2.26 -2.19
N ASN A 84 -5.16 3.02 -1.73
CA ASN A 84 -4.01 2.46 -1.02
C ASN A 84 -4.31 2.37 0.49
N GLN A 85 -4.64 1.17 0.95
CA GLN A 85 -4.88 0.82 2.35
C GLN A 85 -3.65 0.16 3.01
N GLY A 86 -2.52 0.12 2.29
CA GLY A 86 -1.24 -0.38 2.76
C GLY A 86 -0.60 0.54 3.80
N SER A 87 0.55 0.11 4.33
CA SER A 87 1.35 0.94 5.25
C SER A 87 2.43 1.77 4.52
N GLN A 88 2.58 1.61 3.20
CA GLN A 88 3.55 2.34 2.38
C GLN A 88 2.95 2.93 1.09
N PRO A 89 3.56 3.99 0.52
CA PRO A 89 3.21 4.45 -0.82
C PRO A 89 3.50 3.38 -1.86
N GLU A 90 2.58 3.20 -2.81
CA GLU A 90 2.67 2.15 -3.82
C GLU A 90 2.74 2.74 -5.22
N LYS A 91 3.46 2.07 -6.11
CA LYS A 91 3.40 2.46 -7.52
C LYS A 91 2.25 1.73 -8.20
N VAL A 92 1.43 2.48 -8.92
CA VAL A 92 0.26 1.94 -9.62
C VAL A 92 0.68 0.92 -10.70
N GLU A 93 1.84 1.09 -11.33
CA GLU A 93 2.42 0.12 -12.29
C GLU A 93 2.64 -1.29 -11.73
N TYR A 94 2.75 -1.47 -10.40
CA TYR A 94 2.95 -2.78 -9.79
C TYR A 94 1.64 -3.50 -9.45
N SER A 95 0.50 -2.85 -9.69
CA SER A 95 -0.85 -3.40 -9.51
C SER A 95 -1.33 -3.91 -10.86
N SER A 96 -0.87 -5.09 -11.26
CA SER A 96 -1.32 -5.68 -12.52
C SER A 96 -2.77 -6.11 -12.37
N PHE A 97 -3.68 -5.34 -12.97
CA PHE A 97 -5.09 -5.69 -13.05
C PHE A 97 -5.32 -6.61 -14.24
N TYR A 98 -6.06 -7.69 -14.00
CA TYR A 98 -6.46 -8.65 -15.02
C TYR A 98 -7.98 -8.68 -15.13
N LEU A 99 -8.47 -8.83 -16.35
CA LEU A 99 -9.89 -8.96 -16.64
C LEU A 99 -10.17 -10.38 -17.12
N ASN A 100 -11.15 -11.03 -16.50
CA ASN A 100 -11.61 -12.36 -16.84
C ASN A 100 -13.15 -12.41 -16.84
N SER A 101 -13.72 -13.47 -17.39
CA SER A 101 -15.15 -13.73 -17.32
C SER A 101 -15.41 -15.23 -17.27
N SER A 102 -16.48 -15.62 -16.57
CA SER A 102 -16.94 -17.01 -16.53
C SER A 102 -17.96 -17.34 -17.62
N ASP A 103 -18.57 -16.31 -18.23
CA ASP A 103 -19.69 -16.43 -19.17
C ASP A 103 -19.37 -15.88 -20.56
N GLY A 104 -18.13 -15.45 -20.81
CA GLY A 104 -17.65 -15.17 -22.15
C GLY A 104 -16.14 -14.92 -22.22
N GLU A 105 -15.69 -14.42 -23.37
CA GLU A 105 -14.28 -14.18 -23.65
C GLU A 105 -13.90 -12.72 -23.44
N VAL A 106 -12.72 -12.51 -22.87
CA VAL A 106 -12.16 -11.18 -22.55
C VAL A 106 -10.73 -11.10 -23.07
N TYR A 107 -10.44 -10.09 -23.88
CA TYR A 107 -9.11 -9.82 -24.43
C TYR A 107 -8.67 -8.41 -24.07
N MET A 108 -7.80 -8.28 -23.06
CA MET A 108 -7.23 -7.00 -22.66
C MET A 108 -6.36 -6.40 -23.77
N GLN A 109 -6.48 -5.08 -23.95
CA GLN A 109 -5.71 -4.31 -24.91
C GLN A 109 -4.69 -3.45 -24.17
N TYR A 110 -3.46 -3.42 -24.70
CA TYR A 110 -2.34 -2.67 -24.13
C TYR A 110 -1.78 -1.69 -25.17
N GLU A 111 -1.24 -0.57 -24.71
CA GLU A 111 -0.56 0.36 -25.61
C GLU A 111 0.68 -0.33 -26.21
N ASN A 112 0.76 -0.35 -27.54
CA ASN A 112 2.00 -0.62 -28.28
C ASN A 112 2.69 -2.00 -28.17
N THR A 113 2.02 -3.14 -27.93
CA THR A 113 2.57 -4.45 -28.35
C THR A 113 1.52 -5.56 -28.42
N ASP A 114 1.58 -6.42 -29.45
CA ASP A 114 0.78 -7.65 -29.59
C ASP A 114 1.22 -8.77 -28.61
N SER A 115 1.76 -8.42 -27.44
CA SER A 115 2.24 -9.38 -26.45
C SER A 115 1.68 -9.06 -25.07
N ALA A 116 1.21 -10.06 -24.33
CA ALA A 116 0.78 -9.90 -22.94
C ALA A 116 1.88 -9.35 -22.00
N SER A 117 3.15 -9.35 -22.43
CA SER A 117 4.24 -8.65 -21.74
C SER A 117 4.19 -7.12 -21.88
N ALA A 118 3.32 -6.57 -22.72
CA ALA A 118 3.07 -5.13 -22.91
C ALA A 118 2.29 -4.47 -21.78
N ALA A 119 1.77 -5.27 -20.83
CA ALA A 119 1.27 -4.74 -19.55
C ALA A 119 2.37 -4.00 -18.77
N ASP A 120 3.61 -3.99 -19.29
CA ASP A 120 4.78 -3.29 -18.77
C ASP A 120 4.56 -1.76 -18.71
N LYS A 121 3.98 -1.34 -17.57
CA LYS A 121 4.49 -0.22 -16.75
C LYS A 121 4.50 1.17 -17.40
N GLU A 122 3.32 1.69 -17.72
CA GLU A 122 3.20 3.11 -18.07
C GLU A 122 2.82 4.00 -16.87
N ASP A 123 2.16 3.43 -15.86
CA ASP A 123 1.69 4.20 -14.71
C ASP A 123 2.71 4.28 -13.56
N THR A 124 3.71 5.12 -13.76
CA THR A 124 4.76 5.40 -12.76
C THR A 124 4.29 6.25 -11.58
N ARG A 125 2.99 6.57 -11.47
CA ARG A 125 2.46 7.35 -10.35
C ARG A 125 2.65 6.59 -9.05
N ILE A 126 3.12 7.31 -8.04
CA ILE A 126 3.14 6.84 -6.66
C ILE A 126 1.81 7.24 -6.03
N LEU A 127 1.07 6.27 -5.52
CA LEU A 127 -0.16 6.44 -4.77
C LEU A 127 0.16 6.41 -3.26
N PRO A 128 0.09 7.56 -2.57
CA PRO A 128 0.31 7.61 -1.12
C PRO A 128 -0.76 6.84 -0.35
N VAL A 129 -0.42 6.38 0.85
CA VAL A 129 -1.36 5.73 1.77
C VAL A 129 -2.59 6.61 2.03
N GLY A 130 -3.78 5.99 2.01
CA GLY A 130 -5.08 6.64 2.22
C GLY A 130 -5.50 7.55 1.08
N ARG A 131 -4.92 7.39 -0.10
CA ARG A 131 -5.28 8.13 -1.32
C ARG A 131 -5.80 7.17 -2.37
N TYR A 132 -6.62 7.72 -3.25
CA TYR A 132 -7.18 7.01 -4.39
C TYR A 132 -6.58 7.50 -5.72
N ALA A 133 -6.54 6.60 -6.69
CA ALA A 133 -6.25 6.88 -8.09
C ALA A 133 -7.29 6.22 -8.99
N THR A 134 -7.37 6.69 -10.24
CA THR A 134 -8.11 6.02 -11.30
C THR A 134 -7.13 5.34 -12.25
N VAL A 135 -7.34 4.06 -12.50
CA VAL A 135 -6.64 3.23 -13.49
C VAL A 135 -7.60 2.94 -14.62
N THR A 136 -7.17 3.12 -15.86
CA THR A 136 -8.00 2.87 -17.04
C THR A 136 -7.51 1.63 -17.76
N LEU A 137 -8.41 0.69 -18.02
CA LEU A 137 -8.15 -0.53 -18.79
C LEU A 137 -9.04 -0.56 -20.04
N TYR A 138 -8.57 -1.22 -21.08
CA TYR A 138 -9.33 -1.47 -22.30
C TYR A 138 -9.37 -2.96 -22.59
N ALA A 139 -10.52 -3.46 -23.05
CA ALA A 139 -10.68 -4.86 -23.42
C ALA A 139 -11.74 -5.05 -24.51
N GLU A 140 -11.52 -6.04 -25.36
CA GLU A 140 -12.56 -6.62 -26.21
C GLU A 140 -13.28 -7.71 -25.43
N ILE A 141 -14.61 -7.61 -25.36
CA ILE A 141 -15.46 -8.54 -24.60
C ILE A 141 -16.49 -9.13 -25.55
N SER A 142 -16.67 -10.45 -25.50
CA SER A 142 -17.64 -11.14 -26.34
C SER A 142 -19.07 -10.67 -26.06
N ASN A 143 -19.87 -10.53 -27.11
CA ASN A 143 -21.28 -10.18 -26.99
C ASN A 143 -22.03 -11.24 -26.16
N GLY A 144 -22.86 -10.78 -25.23
CA GLY A 144 -23.62 -11.65 -24.33
C GLY A 144 -22.94 -11.94 -22.99
N THR A 145 -21.67 -11.55 -22.82
CA THR A 145 -21.03 -11.52 -21.48
C THR A 145 -21.78 -10.57 -20.56
N THR A 146 -22.11 -11.02 -19.36
CA THR A 146 -22.86 -10.24 -18.36
C THR A 146 -22.00 -9.78 -17.20
N SER A 147 -20.87 -10.43 -16.96
CA SER A 147 -20.01 -10.16 -15.82
C SER A 147 -18.53 -10.21 -16.17
N ILE A 148 -17.77 -9.35 -15.50
CA ILE A 148 -16.31 -9.29 -15.57
C ILE A 148 -15.76 -9.45 -14.17
N GLU A 149 -14.83 -10.38 -14.04
CA GLU A 149 -13.96 -10.54 -12.88
C GLU A 149 -12.72 -9.67 -13.09
N ILE A 150 -12.44 -8.82 -12.12
CA ILE A 150 -11.24 -7.97 -12.10
C ILE A 150 -10.38 -8.45 -10.95
N SER A 151 -9.26 -9.07 -11.26
CA SER A 151 -8.30 -9.48 -10.23
C SER A 151 -7.07 -8.58 -10.23
N ASN A 152 -6.48 -8.41 -9.06
CA ASN A 152 -5.19 -7.76 -8.88
C ASN A 152 -4.25 -8.77 -8.22
N TYR A 153 -3.13 -9.08 -8.88
CA TYR A 153 -1.99 -9.62 -8.17
C TYR A 153 -1.33 -8.48 -7.43
N ASN A 154 -1.74 -8.33 -6.17
CA ASN A 154 -1.05 -7.42 -5.28
C ASN A 154 0.43 -7.82 -5.23
N THR A 155 1.28 -6.83 -4.97
CA THR A 155 2.74 -6.97 -4.82
C THR A 155 3.14 -8.22 -4.02
N PRO A 156 4.42 -8.67 -4.04
CA PRO A 156 4.86 -9.93 -3.42
C PRO A 156 4.35 -10.25 -2.00
N ASP A 157 3.94 -9.24 -1.24
CA ASP A 157 3.49 -9.32 0.15
C ASP A 157 1.96 -9.32 0.34
N SER A 158 1.14 -9.47 -0.71
CA SER A 158 -0.33 -9.38 -0.57
C SER A 158 -1.11 -10.44 -1.36
N GLU A 159 -2.29 -10.79 -0.83
CA GLU A 159 -3.18 -11.80 -1.38
C GLU A 159 -3.91 -11.26 -2.62
N GLU A 160 -4.24 -12.14 -3.56
CA GLU A 160 -5.02 -11.80 -4.75
C GLU A 160 -6.42 -11.29 -4.34
N GLU A 161 -6.77 -10.08 -4.80
CA GLU A 161 -8.11 -9.53 -4.63
C GLU A 161 -8.91 -9.74 -5.91
N ILE A 162 -10.15 -10.17 -5.77
CA ILE A 162 -11.09 -10.37 -6.88
C ILE A 162 -12.31 -9.46 -6.70
N PHE A 163 -12.57 -8.62 -7.69
CA PHE A 163 -13.72 -7.74 -7.77
C PHE A 163 -14.65 -8.16 -8.92
N MET A 164 -15.92 -8.41 -8.61
CA MET A 164 -16.92 -8.75 -9.64
C MET A 164 -17.68 -7.52 -10.09
N TYR A 165 -17.67 -7.26 -11.40
CA TYR A 165 -18.39 -6.16 -12.04
C TYR A 165 -19.43 -6.67 -13.02
N MET A 166 -20.67 -6.19 -12.89
CA MET A 166 -21.75 -6.49 -13.83
C MET A 166 -21.70 -5.51 -14.99
N LEU A 167 -21.59 -6.01 -16.22
CA LEU A 167 -21.72 -5.18 -17.40
C LEU A 167 -23.16 -4.68 -17.48
N ALA A 168 -23.33 -3.39 -17.73
CA ALA A 168 -24.64 -2.87 -18.08
C ALA A 168 -25.10 -3.57 -19.37
N GLU A 169 -26.36 -4.00 -19.42
CA GLU A 169 -26.93 -4.58 -20.64
C GLU A 169 -26.72 -3.59 -21.79
N GLY A 170 -25.93 -4.01 -22.78
CA GLY A 170 -25.63 -3.20 -23.95
C GLY A 170 -26.95 -2.84 -24.64
N THR A 171 -27.32 -1.56 -24.58
CA THR A 171 -28.38 -1.03 -25.44
C THR A 171 -27.77 -0.91 -26.83
N VAL A 172 -28.07 -1.91 -27.66
CA VAL A 172 -27.78 -1.89 -29.10
C VAL A 172 -28.61 -0.81 -29.79
#